data_AF-A0A5P8W9Y2-F1
#
_entry.id   AF-A0A5P8W9Y2-F1
#
_cell.length_a   1.000
_cell.length_b   1.000
_cell.length_c   1.000
_cell.angle_alpha   90.00
_cell.angle_beta   90.00
_cell.angle_gamma   90.00
#
_symmetry.space_group_name_H-M   'P 1'
#
loop_
_entity.id
_entity.type
_entity.pdbx_description
1 polymer ?
#
loop_
_entity_poly.entity_id
_entity_poly.type
_entity_poly.pdbx_seq_one_letter_code
_entity_poly.pdbx_strand_id
1 'polypeptide(L)' 'MAEKNPTLSLAEVARSSNISYPAVYRLFTNDFKRVDTETIEKLCDYFRCDLADLFELREVIDVSS' A
#
# COMPACT_ATOMS: atom_id res chain seq x y z
N MET A 1 -14.54 22.60 -11.49
CA MET A 1 -14.82 21.88 -10.23
C MET A 1 -13.50 21.29 -9.81
N ALA A 2 -12.83 21.87 -8.81
CA ALA A 2 -11.52 21.38 -8.39
C ALA A 2 -11.73 20.07 -7.62
N GLU A 3 -11.30 18.95 -8.21
CA GLU A 3 -11.23 17.65 -7.56
C GLU A 3 -10.27 17.81 -6.38
N LYS A 4 -10.85 17.96 -5.20
CA LYS A 4 -10.11 18.00 -3.94
C LYS A 4 -9.55 16.60 -3.75
N ASN A 5 -8.33 16.32 -4.23
CA ASN A 5 -7.57 15.14 -3.81
C ASN A 5 -7.37 15.28 -2.29
N PRO A 6 -8.15 14.59 -1.44
CA PRO A 6 -7.79 14.57 -0.04
C PRO A 6 -6.53 13.72 0.03
N THR A 7 -5.41 14.30 0.42
CA THR A 7 -4.24 13.51 0.79
C THR A 7 -4.70 12.52 1.87
N LEU A 8 -4.92 11.27 1.47
CA LEU A 8 -5.36 10.20 2.34
C LEU A 8 -4.30 10.02 3.41
N SER A 9 -4.67 10.27 4.66
CA SER A 9 -3.76 10.15 5.78
C SER A 9 -3.54 8.67 6.09
N LEU A 10 -2.30 8.25 6.38
CA LEU A 10 -2.00 6.86 6.76
C LEU A 10 -2.86 6.37 7.92
N ALA A 11 -3.22 7.27 8.84
CA ALA A 11 -4.15 7.00 9.94
C ALA A 11 -5.56 6.63 9.47
N GLU A 12 -6.08 7.32 8.45
CA GLU A 12 -7.40 7.03 7.87
C GLU A 12 -7.40 5.70 7.12
N VAL A 13 -6.33 5.40 6.38
CA VAL A 13 -6.15 4.11 5.71
C VAL A 13 -6.12 2.99 6.74
N ALA A 14 -5.30 3.11 7.78
CA ALA A 14 -5.20 2.11 8.85
C ALA A 14 -6.56 1.86 9.54
N ARG A 15 -7.26 2.94 9.88
CA ARG A 15 -8.57 2.87 10.53
C ARG A 15 -9.63 2.22 9.62
N SER A 16 -9.67 2.59 8.36
CA SER A 16 -10.74 2.18 7.43
C SER A 16 -10.52 0.78 6.87
N SER A 17 -9.27 0.40 6.61
CA SER A 17 -8.92 -0.95 6.13
C SER A 17 -8.77 -1.97 7.26
N ASN A 18 -8.88 -1.54 8.53
CA ASN A 18 -8.68 -2.39 9.70
C ASN A 18 -7.30 -3.07 9.70
N ILE A 19 -6.27 -2.30 9.31
CA ILE A 19 -4.85 -2.67 9.30
C ILE A 19 -4.16 -1.79 10.35
N SER A 20 -3.20 -2.36 11.09
CA SER A 20 -2.46 -1.57 12.08
C SER A 20 -1.66 -0.43 11.41
N TYR A 21 -1.64 0.75 12.04
CA TYR A 21 -0.87 1.90 11.54
C TYR A 21 0.59 1.57 11.23
N PRO A 22 1.34 0.82 12.08
CA PRO A 22 2.71 0.44 11.76
C PRO A 22 2.84 -0.43 10.50
N ALA A 23 1.86 -1.30 10.22
CA ALA A 23 1.85 -2.11 9.01
C ALA A 23 1.58 -1.26 7.77
N VAL A 24 0.57 -0.38 7.81
CA VAL A 24 0.29 0.58 6.72
C VAL A 24 1.50 1.47 6.46
N TYR A 25 2.15 1.97 7.52
CA TYR A 25 3.36 2.78 7.42
C TYR A 25 4.50 2.02 6.72
N ARG A 26 4.78 0.77 7.12
CA ARG A 26 5.82 -0.07 6.49
C ARG A 26 5.54 -0.36 5.02
N LEU A 27 4.28 -0.65 4.68
CA LEU A 27 3.87 -0.86 3.30
C LEU A 27 4.06 0.42 2.48
N PHE A 28 3.65 1.57 3.02
CA PHE A 28 3.82 2.87 2.39
C PHE A 28 5.29 3.25 2.17
N THR A 29 6.17 2.95 3.13
CA THR A 29 7.62 3.19 3.00
C THR A 29 8.35 2.08 2.24
N ASN A 30 7.63 1.08 1.73
CA ASN A 30 8.18 -0.11 1.08
C ASN A 30 9.23 -0.86 1.94
N ASP A 31 9.08 -0.76 3.27
CA ASP A 31 9.94 -1.38 4.30
C ASP A 31 9.30 -2.70 4.78
N PHE A 32 9.07 -3.62 3.84
CA PHE A 32 8.52 -4.93 4.13
C PHE A 32 9.18 -5.99 3.27
N LYS A 33 9.30 -7.20 3.81
CA LYS A 33 9.79 -8.38 3.07
C LYS A 33 8.69 -9.39 2.77
N ARG A 34 7.60 -9.31 3.52
CA ARG A 34 6.45 -10.20 3.46
C ARG A 34 5.21 -9.37 3.76
N VAL A 35 4.12 -9.73 3.12
CA VAL A 35 2.80 -9.19 3.37
C VAL A 35 1.84 -10.37 3.34
N ASP A 36 0.96 -10.46 4.32
CA ASP A 36 -0.02 -11.54 4.41
C ASP A 36 -1.19 -11.28 3.47
N THR A 37 -1.82 -12.35 2.98
CA THR A 37 -2.92 -12.27 2.00
C THR A 37 -4.09 -11.43 2.52
N GLU A 38 -4.43 -11.56 3.81
CA GLU A 38 -5.51 -10.77 4.44
C GLU A 38 -5.24 -9.26 4.36
N THR A 39 -3.98 -8.84 4.51
CA THR A 39 -3.59 -7.42 4.45
C THR A 39 -3.75 -6.89 3.04
N ILE A 40 -3.36 -7.67 2.04
CA ILE A 40 -3.54 -7.33 0.63
C ILE A 40 -5.04 -7.23 0.31
N GLU A 41 -5.83 -8.23 0.68
CA GLU A 41 -7.28 -8.26 0.39
C GLU A 41 -7.98 -7.02 0.96
N LYS A 42 -7.64 -6.64 2.20
CA LYS A 42 -8.16 -5.42 2.84
C LYS A 42 -7.77 -4.15 2.08
N LEU A 43 -6.55 -4.08 1.54
CA LEU A 43 -6.10 -2.93 0.75
C LEU A 43 -6.79 -2.88 -0.62
N CYS A 44 -6.90 -4.02 -1.31
CA CYS A 44 -7.63 -4.13 -2.57
C CYS A 44 -9.11 -3.72 -2.40
N ASP A 45 -9.78 -4.18 -1.34
CA ASP A 45 -11.16 -3.80 -1.04
C ASP A 45 -11.29 -2.31 -0.72
N TYR A 46 -10.38 -1.79 0.10
CA TYR A 46 -10.36 -0.39 0.50
C TYR A 46 -10.14 0.57 -0.68
N PHE A 47 -9.15 0.28 -1.53
CA PHE A 47 -8.83 1.10 -2.70
C PHE A 47 -9.67 0.77 -3.92
N ARG A 48 -10.43 -0.33 -3.88
CA ARG A 48 -11.18 -0.90 -5.01
C ARG A 48 -10.29 -1.10 -6.24
N CYS A 49 -9.14 -1.73 -6.02
CA CYS A 49 -8.14 -2.02 -7.05
C CYS A 49 -7.75 -3.50 -7.05
N ASP A 50 -7.07 -3.92 -8.11
CA ASP A 50 -6.54 -5.27 -8.22
C ASP A 50 -5.18 -5.38 -7.52
N LEU A 51 -4.76 -6.62 -7.23
CA LEU A 51 -3.45 -6.91 -6.64
C LEU A 51 -2.30 -6.31 -7.47
N ALA A 52 -2.43 -6.33 -8.79
CA ALA A 52 -1.44 -5.82 -9.72
C ALA A 52 -1.32 -4.29 -9.70
N ASP A 53 -2.34 -3.58 -9.20
CA ASP A 53 -2.27 -2.12 -8.99
C ASP A 53 -1.51 -1.77 -7.70
N LEU A 54 -1.42 -2.71 -6.74
CA LEU A 54 -0.72 -2.49 -5.47
C LEU A 54 0.77 -2.84 -5.53
N PHE A 55 1.14 -3.88 -6.28
CA PHE A 55 2.50 -4.39 -6.32
C PHE A 55 3.04 -4.48 -7.74
N GLU A 56 4.20 -3.88 -7.95
CA GLU A 56 5.00 -4.05 -9.17
C GLU A 56 6.26 -4.88 -8.88
N LEU A 57 6.63 -5.75 -9.81
CA LEU A 57 7.93 -6.41 -9.78
C LEU A 57 9.00 -5.41 -10.24
N ARG A 58 9.83 -4.95 -9.30
CA ARG A 58 10.99 -4.11 -9.64
C ARG A 58 12.15 -5.00 -10.09
N GLU A 59 12.59 -4.85 -11.33
CA GLU A 59 13.90 -5.35 -11.74
C GLU A 59 14.96 -4.61 -10.93
N VAL A 60 15.67 -5.33 -10.06
CA VAL A 60 16.87 -4.79 -9.42
C VAL A 60 17.96 -4.78 -10.49
N ILE A 61 18.04 -3.68 -11.24
CA ILE A 61 19.19 -3.43 -12.11
C ILE A 61 20.35 -3.12 -11.17
N ASP A 62 21.13 -4.15 -10.83
CA ASP A 62 22.41 -3.98 -10.17
C ASP A 62 23.35 -3.28 -11.14
N VAL A 63 23.41 -1.95 -11.09
CA VAL A 63 24.33 -1.11 -11.89
C VAL A 63 25.76 -1.12 -11.33
N SER A 64 26.11 -2.17 -10.57
CA SER A 64 27.43 -2.37 -9.98
C SER A 64 28.34 -3.09 -11.00
N SER A 65 28.65 -2.45 -12.13
CA SER A 65 29.67 -2.90 -13.08
C SER A 65 30.44 -1.73 -13.68
#